data_AF-A0A965PFB3-F1
#
_entry.id   AF-A0A965PFB3-F1
#
_cell.length_a   1.000
_cell.length_b   1.000
_cell.length_c   1.000
_cell.angle_alpha   90.00
_cell.angle_beta   90.00
_cell.angle_gamma   90.00
#
_symmetry.space_group_name_H-M   'P 1'
#
loop_
_entity.id
_entity.type
_entity.pdbx_description
1 polymer ?
#
loop_
_entity_poly.entity_id
_entity_poly.type
_entity_poly.pdbx_seq_one_letter_code
_entity_poly.pdbx_strand_id
1 'polypeptide(L)'
;MSVSYFTASGQPSFTAYAVTVGPIEWMAPFAGKTDKIMFRQAFQQDIDSWSPAALNTAHATATTYLLVREDDFSSIGGNQHRWNRYFACTPPQRIEYSTYAAQFPGIYGKRDPLASTTQAKTTYDYFLVGTLPTLAQESRLVITGTFDQPLLAGSAYLNDGGGTLDPTSPSALSYMASVTADLATSSSFSITAEPQTLARWEGNFYERRTVNVKAK
;
A
#
# COMPACT_ATOMS: atom_id res chain seq x y z
N MET A 1 67.54 -27.04 -12.16
CA MET A 1 66.40 -26.13 -12.36
C MET A 1 65.44 -26.37 -11.21
N SER A 2 65.31 -25.43 -10.26
CA SER A 2 64.38 -25.57 -9.13
C SER A 2 63.03 -24.99 -9.53
N VAL A 3 61.98 -25.81 -9.52
CA VAL A 3 60.61 -25.36 -9.73
C VAL A 3 60.08 -24.89 -8.37
N SER A 4 59.87 -23.59 -8.24
CA SER A 4 59.14 -23.00 -7.11
C SER A 4 57.65 -23.10 -7.39
N TYR A 5 56.94 -23.90 -6.59
CA TYR A 5 55.49 -23.92 -6.61
C TYR A 5 54.98 -22.77 -5.74
N PHE A 6 54.21 -21.86 -6.31
CA PHE A 6 53.44 -20.91 -5.51
C PHE A 6 52.33 -21.69 -4.81
N THR A 7 52.41 -21.83 -3.48
CA THR A 7 51.27 -22.28 -2.67
C THR A 7 50.12 -21.32 -2.90
N ALA A 8 48.93 -21.86 -3.21
CA ALA A 8 47.71 -21.09 -3.38
C ALA A 8 47.62 -20.02 -2.29
N SER A 9 47.55 -18.76 -2.69
CA SER A 9 47.29 -17.66 -1.76
C SER A 9 46.07 -18.05 -0.94
N GLY A 10 46.16 -18.02 0.38
CA GLY A 10 44.99 -18.20 1.24
C GLY A 10 43.93 -17.19 0.83
N GLN A 11 43.02 -17.60 -0.05
CA GLN A 11 41.84 -16.81 -0.33
C GLN A 11 41.13 -16.68 1.01
N PRO A 12 40.76 -15.46 1.44
CA PRO A 12 39.95 -15.32 2.63
C PRO A 12 38.75 -16.26 2.48
N SER A 13 38.56 -17.13 3.47
CA SER A 13 37.40 -18.01 3.55
C SER A 13 36.15 -17.20 3.21
N PHE A 14 35.38 -17.67 2.24
CA PHE A 14 34.18 -16.98 1.82
C PHE A 14 33.26 -16.76 3.04
N THR A 15 32.70 -15.57 3.15
CA THR A 15 32.04 -15.11 4.37
C THR A 15 30.75 -15.91 4.58
N ALA A 16 30.60 -16.52 5.76
CA ALA A 16 29.37 -17.20 6.18
C ALA A 16 28.15 -16.26 6.30
N TYR A 17 28.32 -14.96 6.06
CA TYR A 17 27.31 -13.92 6.15
C TYR A 17 27.13 -13.25 4.79
N ALA A 18 25.90 -12.86 4.48
CA ALA A 18 25.60 -12.12 3.26
C ALA A 18 26.30 -10.75 3.25
N VAL A 19 27.11 -10.52 2.21
CA VAL A 19 27.81 -9.25 1.97
C VAL A 19 27.11 -8.51 0.83
N THR A 20 27.00 -7.18 0.95
CA THR A 20 26.42 -6.34 -0.10
C THR A 20 27.34 -6.24 -1.30
N VAL A 21 26.77 -6.28 -2.50
CA VAL A 21 27.48 -6.15 -3.77
C VAL A 21 26.96 -4.95 -4.52
N GLY A 22 27.83 -3.96 -4.77
CA GLY A 22 27.47 -2.75 -5.49
C GLY A 22 26.61 -1.77 -4.68
N PRO A 23 26.19 -0.66 -5.32
CA PRO A 23 25.39 0.37 -4.67
C PRO A 23 23.92 -0.07 -4.51
N ILE A 24 23.19 0.69 -3.69
CA ILE A 24 21.73 0.61 -3.63
C ILE A 24 21.15 1.19 -4.92
N GLU A 25 20.18 0.49 -5.49
CA GLU A 25 19.44 0.92 -6.68
C GLU A 25 18.02 1.34 -6.29
N TRP A 26 17.78 2.66 -6.31
CA TRP A 26 16.46 3.21 -6.00
C TRP A 26 15.45 2.86 -7.08
N MET A 27 14.26 2.44 -6.64
CA MET A 27 13.14 2.10 -7.50
C MET A 27 12.07 3.18 -7.40
N ALA A 28 11.34 3.39 -8.50
CA ALA A 28 10.19 4.29 -8.54
C ALA A 28 8.90 3.45 -8.58
N PRO A 29 8.35 3.06 -7.42
CA PRO A 29 7.17 2.19 -7.38
C PRO A 29 5.88 2.89 -7.85
N PHE A 30 5.87 4.22 -7.91
CA PHE A 30 4.73 5.01 -8.35
C PHE A 30 5.11 5.87 -9.54
N ALA A 31 4.28 5.84 -10.59
CA ALA A 31 4.51 6.61 -11.80
C ALA A 31 4.57 8.12 -11.48
N GLY A 32 5.59 8.81 -12.01
CA GLY A 32 5.76 10.25 -11.81
C GLY A 32 6.18 10.68 -10.40
N LYS A 33 6.50 9.75 -9.50
CA LYS A 33 7.05 10.04 -8.17
C LYS A 33 8.48 9.52 -8.07
N THR A 34 9.37 10.33 -7.50
CA THR A 34 10.80 10.00 -7.31
C THR A 34 11.16 9.80 -5.85
N ASP A 35 10.17 9.57 -5.00
CA ASP A 35 10.37 9.38 -3.57
C ASP A 35 11.18 8.10 -3.31
N LYS A 36 12.13 8.19 -2.38
CA LYS A 36 13.02 7.10 -1.98
C LYS A 36 12.29 6.09 -1.08
N ILE A 37 11.31 5.40 -1.63
CA ILE A 37 10.40 4.52 -0.89
C ILE A 37 10.86 3.06 -0.96
N MET A 38 11.42 2.66 -2.09
CA MET A 38 11.82 1.28 -2.36
C MET A 38 13.18 1.24 -3.04
N PHE A 39 13.99 0.25 -2.71
CA PHE A 39 15.25 0.01 -3.39
C PHE A 39 15.58 -1.48 -3.49
N ARG A 40 16.44 -1.78 -4.45
CA ARG A 40 17.07 -3.08 -4.65
C ARG A 40 18.53 -3.03 -4.20
N GLN A 41 18.99 -4.10 -3.58
CA GLN A 41 20.40 -4.29 -3.26
C GLN A 41 20.81 -5.73 -3.49
N ALA A 42 21.95 -5.93 -4.16
CA ALA A 42 22.50 -7.24 -4.40
C ALA A 42 23.31 -7.72 -3.19
N PHE A 43 23.21 -9.01 -2.90
CA PHE A 43 23.93 -9.70 -1.84
C PHE A 43 24.66 -10.91 -2.39
N GLN A 44 25.75 -11.29 -1.71
CA GLN A 44 26.55 -12.46 -2.03
C GLN A 44 26.97 -13.20 -0.77
N GLN A 45 26.92 -14.53 -0.82
CA GLN A 45 27.26 -15.42 0.29
C GLN A 45 27.69 -16.80 -0.25
N ASP A 46 28.38 -17.57 0.58
CA ASP A 46 28.58 -19.00 0.37
C ASP A 46 27.23 -19.75 0.34
N ILE A 47 27.08 -20.67 -0.62
CA ILE A 47 25.88 -21.50 -0.81
C ILE A 47 25.52 -22.29 0.45
N ASP A 48 26.53 -22.83 1.15
CA ASP A 48 26.31 -23.72 2.30
C ASP A 48 25.79 -22.95 3.54
N SER A 49 25.99 -21.63 3.55
CA SER A 49 25.55 -20.75 4.65
C SER A 49 24.29 -19.95 4.33
N TRP A 50 23.76 -20.07 3.11
CA TRP A 50 22.62 -19.29 2.66
C TRP A 50 21.33 -19.73 3.36
N SER A 51 20.56 -18.74 3.83
CA SER A 51 19.18 -18.93 4.26
C SER A 51 18.35 -17.71 3.90
N PRO A 52 17.07 -17.89 3.52
CA PRO A 52 16.18 -16.79 3.21
C PRO A 52 15.93 -15.94 4.46
N ALA A 53 15.88 -14.63 4.28
CA ALA A 53 15.57 -13.72 5.37
C ALA A 53 14.05 -13.57 5.50
N ALA A 54 13.55 -13.51 6.74
CA ALA A 54 12.14 -13.28 6.98
C ALA A 54 11.72 -11.90 6.45
N LEU A 55 10.53 -11.82 5.85
CA LEU A 55 9.92 -10.54 5.53
C LEU A 55 9.85 -9.66 6.79
N ASN A 56 9.88 -8.35 6.60
CA ASN A 56 9.97 -7.34 7.67
C ASN A 56 11.31 -7.30 8.42
N THR A 57 12.32 -8.04 7.99
CA THR A 57 13.69 -7.86 8.51
C THR A 57 14.20 -6.47 8.13
N ALA A 58 14.62 -5.68 9.13
CA ALA A 58 15.13 -4.33 8.89
C ALA A 58 16.49 -4.36 8.17
N HIS A 59 16.71 -3.39 7.29
CA HIS A 59 18.01 -3.21 6.65
C HIS A 59 19.06 -2.77 7.68
N ALA A 60 20.29 -3.31 7.58
CA ALA A 60 21.34 -3.15 8.59
C ALA A 60 21.72 -1.69 8.89
N THR A 61 21.72 -0.82 7.89
CA THR A 61 22.05 0.62 8.05
C THR A 61 20.86 1.55 7.86
N ALA A 62 19.80 1.07 7.22
CA ALA A 62 18.64 1.89 6.86
C ALA A 62 17.40 1.28 7.52
N THR A 63 17.35 1.34 8.84
CA THR A 63 16.41 0.56 9.68
C THR A 63 14.93 0.86 9.45
N THR A 64 14.61 1.99 8.80
CA THR A 64 13.25 2.32 8.35
C THR A 64 12.79 1.51 7.13
N TYR A 65 13.71 0.85 6.44
CA TYR A 65 13.44 0.02 5.27
C TYR A 65 13.45 -1.46 5.67
N LEU A 66 12.42 -2.16 5.25
CA LEU A 66 12.12 -3.52 5.63
C LEU A 66 12.15 -4.42 4.41
N LEU A 67 12.62 -5.64 4.59
CA LEU A 67 12.65 -6.64 3.53
C LEU A 67 11.23 -6.97 3.08
N VAL A 68 10.93 -6.72 1.80
CA VAL A 68 9.62 -6.98 1.19
C VAL A 68 9.63 -8.15 0.22
N ARG A 69 10.77 -8.44 -0.40
CA ARG A 69 10.94 -9.52 -1.37
C ARG A 69 12.42 -9.91 -1.47
N GLU A 70 12.67 -11.18 -1.76
CA GLU A 70 13.96 -11.69 -2.23
C GLU A 70 13.76 -12.30 -3.62
N ASP A 71 14.69 -12.05 -4.53
CA ASP A 71 14.74 -12.76 -5.82
C ASP A 71 15.40 -14.13 -5.65
N ASP A 72 15.21 -14.99 -6.65
CA ASP A 72 15.99 -16.22 -6.80
C ASP A 72 17.49 -15.92 -6.89
N PHE A 73 18.29 -16.90 -6.48
CA PHE A 73 19.74 -16.79 -6.53
C PHE A 73 20.31 -17.21 -7.89
N SER A 74 21.47 -16.64 -8.20
CA SER A 74 22.32 -17.04 -9.32
C SER A 74 23.65 -17.53 -8.77
N SER A 75 24.12 -18.68 -9.28
CA SER A 75 25.48 -19.13 -8.97
C SER A 75 26.48 -18.29 -9.76
N ILE A 76 27.49 -17.77 -9.08
CA ILE A 76 28.55 -16.95 -9.69
C ILE A 76 29.90 -17.70 -9.74
N GLY A 77 29.88 -19.01 -9.45
CA GLY A 77 31.07 -19.85 -9.32
C GLY A 77 31.69 -19.80 -7.91
N GLY A 78 32.63 -20.71 -7.63
CA GLY A 78 33.37 -20.75 -6.37
C GLY A 78 32.49 -21.02 -5.12
N ASN A 79 31.42 -21.80 -5.26
CA ASN A 79 30.40 -22.04 -4.22
C ASN A 79 29.71 -20.76 -3.70
N GLN A 80 29.69 -19.69 -4.50
CA GLN A 80 29.03 -18.45 -4.12
C GLN A 80 27.73 -18.24 -4.89
N HIS A 81 26.74 -17.73 -4.18
CA HIS A 81 25.46 -17.29 -4.73
C HIS A 81 25.33 -15.79 -4.64
N ARG A 82 24.64 -15.22 -5.64
CA ARG A 82 24.25 -13.81 -5.68
C ARG A 82 22.75 -13.69 -5.90
N TRP A 83 22.09 -12.85 -5.12
CA TRP A 83 20.66 -12.59 -5.20
C TRP A 83 20.37 -11.12 -4.89
N ASN A 84 19.13 -10.70 -5.13
CA ASN A 84 18.67 -9.37 -4.78
C ASN A 84 17.71 -9.41 -3.60
N ARG A 85 17.85 -8.42 -2.72
CA ARG A 85 16.85 -8.09 -1.71
C ARG A 85 16.18 -6.77 -2.09
N TYR A 86 14.87 -6.72 -1.91
CA TYR A 86 14.07 -5.51 -2.08
C TYR A 86 13.66 -5.02 -0.71
N PHE A 87 13.95 -3.76 -0.44
CA PHE A 87 13.58 -3.11 0.80
C PHE A 87 12.63 -1.95 0.52
N ALA A 88 11.61 -1.80 1.36
CA ALA A 88 10.68 -0.69 1.29
C ALA A 88 10.41 -0.10 2.67
N CYS A 89 10.10 1.19 2.73
CA CYS A 89 9.52 1.83 3.90
C CYS A 89 8.04 2.16 3.63
N THR A 90 7.28 2.51 4.66
CA THR A 90 5.88 2.94 4.50
C THR A 90 5.83 4.18 3.60
N PRO A 91 5.19 4.10 2.42
CA PRO A 91 5.01 5.26 1.56
C PRO A 91 4.21 6.38 2.27
N PRO A 92 4.43 7.65 1.90
CA PRO A 92 3.49 8.70 2.24
C PRO A 92 2.12 8.44 1.57
N GLN A 93 1.07 9.05 2.13
CA GLN A 93 -0.26 8.99 1.53
C GLN A 93 -0.23 9.55 0.10
N ARG A 94 -0.83 8.83 -0.84
CA ARG A 94 -0.97 9.26 -2.24
C ARG A 94 -2.41 9.71 -2.50
N ILE A 95 -2.55 10.83 -3.20
CA ILE A 95 -3.84 11.41 -3.56
C ILE A 95 -3.89 11.60 -5.07
N GLU A 96 -4.96 11.14 -5.69
CA GLU A 96 -5.19 11.27 -7.12
C GLU A 96 -6.58 11.84 -7.39
N TYR A 97 -6.65 12.77 -8.33
CA TYR A 97 -7.89 13.37 -8.77
C TYR A 97 -8.28 12.79 -10.11
N SER A 98 -9.53 12.34 -10.22
CA SER A 98 -10.08 11.74 -11.44
C SER A 98 -11.53 12.13 -11.65
N THR A 99 -12.07 11.82 -12.82
CA THR A 99 -13.52 11.86 -13.06
C THR A 99 -14.10 10.49 -12.72
N TYR A 100 -15.22 10.49 -12.01
CA TYR A 100 -15.85 9.27 -11.50
C TYR A 100 -17.32 9.24 -11.83
N ALA A 101 -17.81 8.08 -12.27
CA ALA A 101 -19.23 7.84 -12.48
C ALA A 101 -19.76 7.03 -11.30
N ALA A 102 -20.60 7.65 -10.47
CA ALA A 102 -21.26 7.00 -9.35
C ALA A 102 -22.76 7.24 -9.41
N GLN A 103 -23.50 6.27 -8.88
CA GLN A 103 -24.93 6.41 -8.62
C GLN A 103 -25.12 7.02 -7.24
N PHE A 104 -26.06 7.95 -7.06
CA PHE A 104 -26.38 8.56 -5.77
C PHE A 104 -27.87 8.40 -5.46
N PRO A 105 -28.24 8.06 -4.22
CA PRO A 105 -29.63 7.95 -3.81
C PRO A 105 -30.26 9.32 -3.68
N GLY A 106 -31.58 9.40 -3.92
CA GLY A 106 -32.35 10.59 -3.61
C GLY A 106 -32.59 10.75 -2.12
N ILE A 107 -33.13 11.90 -1.71
CA ILE A 107 -33.43 12.22 -0.31
C ILE A 107 -34.93 12.38 -0.13
N TYR A 108 -35.54 11.65 0.82
CA TYR A 108 -36.97 11.74 1.17
C TYR A 108 -37.95 11.76 -0.03
N GLY A 109 -37.76 10.88 -1.02
CA GLY A 109 -38.65 10.83 -2.18
C GLY A 109 -38.50 12.00 -3.18
N LYS A 110 -37.53 12.90 -2.97
CA LYS A 110 -37.15 13.91 -3.97
C LYS A 110 -36.26 13.24 -5.02
N ARG A 111 -36.63 13.40 -6.29
CA ARG A 111 -35.90 12.80 -7.43
C ARG A 111 -34.52 13.44 -7.55
N ASP A 112 -33.47 12.64 -7.38
CA ASP A 112 -32.20 12.89 -8.04
C ASP A 112 -31.73 11.59 -8.70
N PRO A 113 -31.89 11.43 -10.02
CA PRO A 113 -31.65 10.16 -10.68
C PRO A 113 -30.15 9.85 -10.84
N LEU A 114 -29.79 8.74 -10.21
CA LEU A 114 -28.63 7.85 -10.34
C LEU A 114 -27.82 7.98 -11.66
N ALA A 115 -26.49 8.06 -11.48
CA ALA A 115 -25.37 8.14 -12.44
C ALA A 115 -25.06 9.57 -12.94
N SER A 116 -24.18 10.27 -12.22
CA SER A 116 -23.59 11.54 -12.64
C SER A 116 -22.06 11.42 -12.63
N THR A 117 -21.40 11.95 -13.67
CA THR A 117 -19.94 12.05 -13.68
C THR A 117 -19.51 13.23 -12.81
N THR A 118 -18.84 12.98 -11.70
CA THR A 118 -18.35 14.01 -10.77
C THR A 118 -16.84 13.92 -10.60
N GLN A 119 -16.24 14.92 -9.95
CA GLN A 119 -14.85 14.87 -9.56
C GLN A 119 -14.70 13.89 -8.39
N ALA A 120 -13.65 13.08 -8.42
CA ALA A 120 -13.26 12.21 -7.34
C ALA A 120 -11.84 12.50 -6.86
N LYS A 121 -11.66 12.27 -5.57
CA LYS A 121 -10.39 12.20 -4.86
C LYS A 121 -10.20 10.76 -4.39
N THR A 122 -9.26 10.07 -5.03
CA THR A 122 -8.82 8.75 -4.57
C THR A 122 -7.63 8.93 -3.64
N THR A 123 -7.78 8.45 -2.40
CA THR A 123 -6.72 8.44 -1.39
C THR A 123 -6.20 7.03 -1.25
N TYR A 124 -4.87 6.88 -1.27
CA TYR A 124 -4.16 5.63 -1.03
C TYR A 124 -3.35 5.78 0.26
N ASP A 125 -3.74 5.01 1.28
CA ASP A 125 -3.02 4.88 2.54
C ASP A 125 -2.19 3.61 2.53
N TYR A 126 -0.97 3.68 3.06
CA TYR A 126 -0.09 2.53 3.18
C TYR A 126 0.23 2.24 4.63
N PHE A 127 0.30 0.96 4.97
CA PHE A 127 0.66 0.54 6.31
C PHE A 127 1.29 -0.85 6.30
N LEU A 128 2.10 -1.09 7.33
CA LEU A 128 2.75 -2.37 7.56
C LEU A 128 1.84 -3.27 8.41
N VAL A 129 1.70 -4.52 8.01
CA VAL A 129 1.02 -5.56 8.78
C VAL A 129 2.04 -6.49 9.43
N GLY A 130 1.82 -6.81 10.70
CA GLY A 130 2.66 -7.70 11.50
C GLY A 130 3.49 -7.00 12.58
N THR A 131 4.17 -7.82 13.37
CA THR A 131 4.86 -7.39 14.60
C THR A 131 6.21 -6.77 14.29
N LEU A 132 6.25 -5.44 14.14
CA LEU A 132 7.45 -4.66 14.43
C LEU A 132 7.18 -3.76 15.66
N PRO A 133 8.08 -3.72 16.64
CA PRO A 133 7.84 -3.03 17.92
C PRO A 133 7.60 -1.51 17.82
N THR A 134 7.86 -0.88 16.67
CA THR A 134 7.73 0.58 16.47
C THR A 134 6.79 1.01 15.35
N LEU A 135 6.25 0.09 14.54
CA LEU A 135 5.49 0.43 13.33
C LEU A 135 4.20 -0.39 13.13
N ALA A 136 3.78 -1.20 14.11
CA ALA A 136 2.51 -1.91 14.04
C ALA A 136 1.34 -0.91 13.93
N GLN A 137 0.71 -0.84 12.75
CA GLN A 137 -0.45 0.00 12.48
C GLN A 137 -1.69 -0.86 12.21
N GLU A 138 -1.82 -2.00 12.91
CA GLU A 138 -2.91 -2.96 12.71
C GLU A 138 -4.32 -2.33 12.86
N SER A 139 -4.46 -1.25 13.63
CA SER A 139 -5.72 -0.49 13.70
C SER A 139 -6.16 0.15 12.37
N ARG A 140 -5.26 0.27 11.38
CA ARG A 140 -5.55 0.77 10.03
C ARG A 140 -6.06 -0.30 9.06
N LEU A 141 -5.99 -1.59 9.45
CA LEU A 141 -6.56 -2.70 8.68
C LEU A 141 -8.09 -2.73 8.70
N VAL A 142 -8.71 -1.99 9.61
CA VAL A 142 -10.16 -1.85 9.60
C VAL A 142 -10.53 -1.12 8.32
N ILE A 143 -11.18 -1.84 7.41
CA ILE A 143 -11.88 -1.28 6.27
C ILE A 143 -13.09 -0.55 6.85
N THR A 144 -12.89 0.68 7.30
CA THR A 144 -13.98 1.58 7.68
C THR A 144 -14.56 2.17 6.41
N GLY A 145 -15.43 1.38 5.80
CA GLY A 145 -16.25 1.79 4.68
C GLY A 145 -17.60 1.13 4.86
N THR A 146 -18.35 1.53 5.88
CA THR A 146 -19.81 1.55 5.70
C THR A 146 -20.01 2.41 4.46
N PHE A 147 -20.50 1.77 3.41
CA PHE A 147 -20.90 2.42 2.18
C PHE A 147 -21.66 3.68 2.57
N ASP A 148 -21.38 4.84 1.96
CA ASP A 148 -22.34 5.95 2.05
C ASP A 148 -23.65 5.63 1.28
N GLN A 149 -23.85 4.37 0.89
CA GLN A 149 -25.05 3.77 0.33
C GLN A 149 -25.14 2.29 0.70
N PRO A 150 -25.91 1.92 1.72
CA PRO A 150 -26.62 0.69 1.58
C PRO A 150 -27.73 1.04 0.60
N LEU A 151 -27.46 0.90 -0.70
CA LEU A 151 -28.49 0.28 -1.52
C LEU A 151 -28.64 -1.14 -0.95
N LEU A 152 -29.32 -1.23 0.21
CA LEU A 152 -30.20 -2.35 0.50
C LEU A 152 -30.90 -2.59 -0.82
N ALA A 153 -30.59 -3.72 -1.45
CA ALA A 153 -31.05 -4.06 -2.78
C ALA A 153 -32.52 -3.63 -2.95
N GLY A 154 -32.76 -2.51 -3.64
CA GLY A 154 -34.11 -1.98 -3.89
C GLY A 154 -34.48 -0.60 -3.32
N SER A 155 -33.72 0.02 -2.41
CA SER A 155 -34.09 1.34 -1.86
C SER A 155 -33.41 2.51 -2.60
N ALA A 156 -34.19 3.28 -3.36
CA ALA A 156 -33.71 4.45 -4.13
C ALA A 156 -33.49 5.72 -3.29
N TYR A 157 -33.75 5.69 -1.97
CA TYR A 157 -33.76 6.86 -1.10
C TYR A 157 -33.14 6.59 0.27
N LEU A 158 -32.41 7.57 0.81
CA LEU A 158 -31.93 7.55 2.20
C LEU A 158 -33.03 8.00 3.19
N ASN A 159 -32.98 7.47 4.42
CA ASN A 159 -33.93 7.78 5.49
C ASN A 159 -33.21 7.79 6.86
N ASP A 160 -33.56 8.74 7.73
CA ASP A 160 -33.00 8.86 9.09
C ASP A 160 -33.72 8.01 10.15
N GLY A 161 -34.85 7.40 9.80
CA GLY A 161 -35.61 6.53 10.71
C GLY A 161 -36.36 7.28 11.81
N GLY A 162 -37.69 7.31 11.67
CA GLY A 162 -38.63 7.76 12.71
C GLY A 162 -40.02 7.15 12.53
N GLY A 163 -40.11 5.93 11.97
CA GLY A 163 -41.37 5.27 11.56
C GLY A 163 -41.18 3.81 11.10
N THR A 164 -42.01 3.32 10.17
CA THR A 164 -42.05 1.91 9.69
C THR A 164 -40.91 1.46 8.78
N LEU A 165 -39.97 2.34 8.46
CA LEU A 165 -38.80 2.02 7.63
C LEU A 165 -37.53 2.07 8.49
N ASP A 166 -36.67 1.09 8.28
CA ASP A 166 -35.36 1.05 8.93
C ASP A 166 -34.49 2.23 8.46
N PRO A 167 -33.71 2.84 9.36
CA PRO A 167 -32.75 3.89 9.00
C PRO A 167 -31.68 3.34 8.04
N THR A 168 -31.27 4.18 7.09
CA THR A 168 -30.14 3.87 6.19
C THR A 168 -28.81 4.24 6.85
N SER A 169 -27.72 3.60 6.42
CA SER A 169 -26.35 3.91 6.86
C SER A 169 -25.50 4.26 5.64
N PRO A 170 -25.40 5.54 5.28
CA PRO A 170 -25.48 6.70 6.12
C PRO A 170 -26.93 7.17 6.24
N SER A 171 -27.21 7.90 7.31
CA SER A 171 -28.49 8.54 7.51
C SER A 171 -28.64 9.70 6.50
N ALA A 172 -29.88 10.07 6.15
CA ALA A 172 -30.11 11.22 5.26
C ALA A 172 -29.53 12.53 5.83
N LEU A 173 -29.57 12.73 7.15
CA LEU A 173 -28.92 13.85 7.84
C LEU A 173 -27.40 13.85 7.64
N SER A 174 -26.75 12.69 7.75
CA SER A 174 -25.31 12.54 7.58
C SER A 174 -24.88 12.78 6.13
N TYR A 175 -25.69 12.28 5.18
CA TYR A 175 -25.48 12.55 3.77
C TYR A 175 -25.65 14.04 3.42
N MET A 176 -26.69 14.70 3.94
CA MET A 176 -26.90 16.15 3.76
C MET A 176 -25.76 16.99 4.35
N ALA A 177 -25.19 16.59 5.48
CA ALA A 177 -24.03 17.26 6.06
C ALA A 177 -22.81 17.16 5.12
N SER A 178 -22.60 15.99 4.50
CA SER A 178 -21.54 15.76 3.51
C SER A 178 -21.75 16.63 2.26
N VAL A 179 -22.96 16.63 1.69
CA VAL A 179 -23.32 17.51 0.57
C VAL A 179 -23.07 18.99 0.91
N THR A 180 -23.49 19.42 2.11
CA THR A 180 -23.29 20.79 2.57
C THR A 180 -21.80 21.15 2.69
N ALA A 181 -20.97 20.23 3.20
CA ALA A 181 -19.53 20.43 3.30
C ALA A 181 -18.87 20.58 1.92
N ASP A 182 -19.28 19.75 0.95
CA ASP A 182 -18.77 19.78 -0.42
C ASP A 182 -19.21 21.04 -1.20
N LEU A 183 -20.42 21.53 -0.96
CA LEU A 183 -20.91 22.78 -1.54
C LEU A 183 -20.23 24.01 -0.91
N ALA A 184 -19.95 23.97 0.39
CA ALA A 184 -19.29 25.06 1.11
C ALA A 184 -17.80 25.20 0.77
N THR A 185 -17.11 24.09 0.47
CA THR A 185 -15.66 24.07 0.25
C THR A 185 -15.31 23.42 -1.07
N SER A 186 -14.72 24.20 -1.98
CA SER A 186 -14.39 23.73 -3.33
C SER A 186 -13.45 22.53 -3.37
N SER A 187 -12.58 22.37 -2.37
CA SER A 187 -11.64 21.26 -2.22
C SER A 187 -12.16 20.07 -1.40
N SER A 188 -13.41 20.10 -0.92
CA SER A 188 -13.99 19.01 -0.15
C SER A 188 -14.51 17.89 -1.05
N PHE A 189 -14.31 16.65 -0.59
CA PHE A 189 -14.76 15.40 -1.17
C PHE A 189 -15.17 14.52 0.01
N SER A 190 -16.44 14.59 0.40
CA SER A 190 -16.92 14.00 1.66
C SER A 190 -17.77 12.74 1.48
N ILE A 191 -18.23 12.45 0.26
CA ILE A 191 -19.07 11.29 -0.01
C ILE A 191 -18.20 10.11 -0.42
N THR A 192 -18.28 8.99 0.29
CA THR A 192 -17.57 7.75 -0.06
C THR A 192 -18.36 6.99 -1.12
N ALA A 193 -17.87 6.99 -2.37
CA ALA A 193 -18.61 6.41 -3.50
C ALA A 193 -18.67 4.87 -3.48
N GLU A 194 -17.63 4.24 -2.93
CA GLU A 194 -17.47 2.79 -2.91
C GLU A 194 -16.82 2.32 -1.61
N PRO A 195 -17.03 1.04 -1.21
CA PRO A 195 -16.27 0.45 -0.13
C PRO A 195 -14.77 0.63 -0.33
N GLN A 196 -14.07 0.91 0.76
CA GLN A 196 -12.62 0.96 0.73
C GLN A 196 -12.09 -0.41 0.29
N THR A 197 -11.08 -0.42 -0.57
CA THR A 197 -10.43 -1.65 -1.01
C THR A 197 -9.09 -1.78 -0.31
N LEU A 198 -8.77 -3.00 0.09
CA LEU A 198 -7.50 -3.35 0.72
C LEU A 198 -6.77 -4.33 -0.19
N ALA A 199 -5.57 -3.98 -0.61
CA ALA A 199 -4.73 -4.82 -1.43
C ALA A 199 -3.32 -4.90 -0.85
N ARG A 200 -2.64 -6.02 -1.11
CA ARG A 200 -1.21 -6.16 -0.80
C ARG A 200 -0.43 -5.33 -1.81
N TRP A 201 0.40 -4.41 -1.33
CA TRP A 201 1.25 -3.59 -2.20
C TRP A 201 2.58 -4.29 -2.47
N GLU A 202 3.42 -4.46 -1.43
CA GLU A 202 4.72 -5.14 -1.51
C GLU A 202 5.06 -5.79 -0.16
N GLY A 203 5.54 -7.03 -0.15
CA GLY A 203 5.88 -7.70 1.11
C GLY A 203 4.71 -7.69 2.10
N ASN A 204 4.91 -7.25 3.35
CA ASN A 204 3.81 -7.10 4.30
C ASN A 204 3.24 -5.68 4.37
N PHE A 205 3.51 -4.85 3.36
CA PHE A 205 2.84 -3.57 3.20
C PHE A 205 1.54 -3.73 2.43
N TYR A 206 0.51 -3.09 2.95
CA TYR A 206 -0.83 -3.07 2.37
C TYR A 206 -1.18 -1.64 1.95
N GLU A 207 -1.93 -1.55 0.86
CA GLU A 207 -2.52 -0.32 0.35
C GLU A 207 -4.03 -0.36 0.60
N ARG A 208 -4.56 0.68 1.22
CA ARG A 208 -5.99 0.94 1.35
C ARG A 208 -6.36 2.09 0.43
N ARG A 209 -7.30 1.83 -0.48
CA ARG A 209 -7.83 2.81 -1.43
C ARG A 209 -9.22 3.26 -1.00
N THR A 210 -9.39 4.57 -0.87
CA THR A 210 -10.66 5.23 -0.56
C THR A 210 -11.03 6.19 -1.69
N VAL A 211 -12.21 6.03 -2.27
CA VAL A 211 -12.71 6.90 -3.34
C VAL A 211 -13.77 7.83 -2.77
N ASN A 212 -13.41 9.11 -2.65
CA ASN A 212 -14.35 10.14 -2.25
C ASN A 212 -14.78 10.95 -3.48
N VAL A 213 -16.05 11.22 -3.60
CA VAL A 213 -16.64 12.02 -4.67
C VAL A 213 -17.18 13.32 -4.14
N LYS A 214 -17.21 14.32 -5.00
CA LYS A 214 -17.76 15.62 -4.69
C LYS A 214 -19.26 15.66 -5.00
N ALA A 215 -20.06 16.13 -4.04
CA ALA A 215 -21.46 16.46 -4.28
C ALA A 215 -21.61 17.57 -5.34
N LYS A 216 -22.63 17.48 -6.19
CA LYS A 216 -22.97 18.50 -7.18
C LYS A 216 -24.20 19.29 -6.77
#